data_AF-A0A094CGU0-F1
#
_entry.id   AF-A0A094CGU0-F1
#
_cell.length_a   1.000
_cell.length_b   1.000
_cell.length_c   1.000
_cell.angle_alpha   90.00
_cell.angle_beta   90.00
_cell.angle_gamma   90.00
#
_symmetry.space_group_name_H-M   'P 1'
#
loop_
_entity.id
_entity.type
_entity.pdbx_description
1 polymer ?
#
loop_
_entity_poly.entity_id
_entity_poly.type
_entity_poly.pdbx_seq_one_letter_code
_entity_poly.pdbx_strand_id
1 'polypeptide(L)'
;MAVLGVWGAMKLATAPELRFNFTSKGSPDTLLATTALNDQIGGAYMRVASMARRESSRVSIRLMLSYVLDWIIIIGAAAIGVGLGEISPNKRPISLSNPELSYPDNPDTVTIAVVIIVSLGAPAAIIFLVSLILVPGPSVPASVPKSLIWRRKLWEWFTGWLGLGMSCASSWLITSGLKNLVGKPRPDVIARCIPDLSQISKYAVAGIPAVRDTTVTLVTAGICTQKDAKLLDDGWRSWPSGHSSFSAAGL
;
A
#
# COMPACT_ATOMS: atom_id res chain seq x y z
N MET A 1 20.12 3.06 0.97
CA MET A 1 20.79 2.08 1.85
C MET A 1 19.73 1.42 2.72
N ALA A 2 19.75 0.08 2.83
CA ALA A 2 18.84 -0.81 3.58
C ALA A 2 17.55 -1.32 2.90
N VAL A 3 17.65 -1.99 1.72
CA VAL A 3 16.61 -2.97 1.26
C VAL A 3 17.21 -4.22 0.56
N LEU A 4 18.52 -4.46 0.55
CA LEU A 4 19.14 -5.58 -0.21
C LEU A 4 19.66 -6.75 0.64
N GLY A 5 19.05 -7.00 1.81
CA GLY A 5 19.67 -7.89 2.83
C GLY A 5 19.06 -9.27 3.07
N VAL A 6 17.98 -9.69 2.39
CA VAL A 6 17.24 -10.91 2.80
C VAL A 6 17.09 -11.98 1.70
N TRP A 7 17.61 -11.73 0.50
CA TRP A 7 17.58 -12.69 -0.63
C TRP A 7 18.83 -13.57 -0.67
N GLY A 8 19.12 -14.30 0.42
CA GLY A 8 20.40 -15.00 0.59
C GLY A 8 20.35 -16.45 1.07
N ALA A 9 19.18 -17.07 1.22
CA ALA A 9 19.08 -18.40 1.85
C ALA A 9 18.18 -19.40 1.12
N MET A 10 18.16 -19.36 -0.22
CA MET A 10 17.54 -20.42 -1.02
C MET A 10 18.54 -20.91 -2.07
N LYS A 11 19.66 -21.46 -1.59
CA LYS A 11 20.54 -22.28 -2.42
C LYS A 11 19.76 -23.54 -2.80
N LEU A 12 19.52 -23.69 -4.10
CA LEU A 12 19.14 -24.95 -4.72
C LEU A 12 20.07 -26.05 -4.22
N ALA A 13 19.52 -27.03 -3.50
CA ALA A 13 20.16 -28.32 -3.35
C ALA A 13 19.90 -29.08 -4.67
N THR A 14 20.88 -29.00 -5.57
CA THR A 14 21.04 -29.95 -6.68
C THR A 14 21.08 -31.36 -6.11
N ALA A 15 20.11 -32.20 -6.48
CA ALA A 15 20.14 -33.63 -6.19
C ALA A 15 21.29 -34.27 -6.99
N PRO A 16 22.23 -35.02 -6.38
CA PRO A 16 23.12 -35.88 -7.14
C PRO A 16 22.33 -37.10 -7.61
N GLU A 17 22.35 -37.39 -8.92
CA GLU A 17 21.99 -38.70 -9.44
C GLU A 17 22.90 -39.75 -8.81
N LEU A 18 22.38 -40.54 -7.88
CA LEU A 18 23.01 -41.78 -7.44
C LEU A 18 22.40 -42.94 -8.23
N ARG A 19 22.99 -43.21 -9.40
CA ARG A 19 22.83 -44.51 -10.07
C ARG A 19 23.56 -45.56 -9.24
N PHE A 20 22.81 -46.39 -8.53
CA PHE A 20 23.34 -47.63 -7.96
C PHE A 20 22.97 -48.79 -8.87
N ASN A 21 23.94 -49.26 -9.67
CA ASN A 21 23.88 -50.58 -10.29
C ASN A 21 24.17 -51.62 -9.20
N PHE A 22 23.12 -52.27 -8.67
CA PHE A 22 23.29 -53.45 -7.82
C PHE A 22 23.18 -54.71 -8.68
N THR A 23 24.32 -55.30 -9.02
CA THR A 23 24.41 -56.70 -9.40
C THR A 23 24.33 -57.54 -8.12
N SER A 24 23.12 -57.96 -7.71
CA SER A 24 22.98 -58.79 -6.51
C SER A 24 23.38 -60.24 -6.80
N LYS A 25 24.53 -60.67 -6.27
CA LYS A 25 24.73 -62.05 -5.80
C LYS A 25 24.89 -61.96 -4.28
N GLY A 26 23.77 -62.03 -3.56
CA GLY A 26 23.72 -61.84 -2.11
C GLY A 26 23.50 -63.14 -1.35
N SER A 27 24.47 -63.48 -0.50
CA SER A 27 24.40 -64.51 0.54
C SER A 27 23.54 -63.99 1.73
N PRO A 28 22.81 -64.86 2.46
CA PRO A 28 21.86 -64.44 3.52
C PRO A 28 22.44 -63.51 4.61
N ASP A 29 23.74 -63.60 4.93
CA ASP A 29 24.36 -62.81 6.01
C ASP A 29 24.52 -61.30 5.67
N THR A 30 24.55 -60.94 4.39
CA THR A 30 24.72 -59.54 3.95
C THR A 30 23.40 -58.75 4.00
N LEU A 31 22.28 -59.46 4.00
CA LEU A 31 20.93 -58.90 4.00
C LEU A 31 20.53 -58.39 5.40
N LEU A 32 21.00 -59.05 6.47
CA LEU A 32 20.75 -58.63 7.86
C LEU A 32 21.55 -57.38 8.25
N ALA A 33 22.80 -57.28 7.80
CA ALA A 33 23.66 -56.12 8.06
C ALA A 33 23.15 -54.84 7.36
N THR A 34 22.61 -54.98 6.14
CA THR A 34 22.03 -53.86 5.38
C THR A 34 20.70 -53.38 5.96
N THR A 35 19.87 -54.28 6.50
CA THR A 35 18.64 -53.87 7.21
C THR A 35 18.91 -53.10 8.50
N ALA A 36 19.90 -53.51 9.29
CA ALA A 36 20.24 -52.84 10.55
C ALA A 36 20.82 -51.42 10.33
N LEU A 37 21.67 -51.25 9.30
CA LEU A 37 22.20 -49.94 8.91
C LEU A 37 21.11 -48.98 8.40
N ASN A 38 20.18 -49.46 7.59
CA ASN A 38 19.06 -48.64 7.11
C ASN A 38 18.15 -48.14 8.23
N ASP A 39 17.93 -48.96 9.26
CA ASP A 39 17.09 -48.59 10.41
C ASP A 39 17.78 -47.55 11.31
N GLN A 40 19.09 -47.68 11.49
CA GLN A 40 19.90 -46.73 12.27
C GLN A 40 20.02 -45.37 11.57
N ILE A 41 20.19 -45.37 10.24
CA ILE A 41 20.20 -44.14 9.41
C ILE A 41 18.81 -43.50 9.37
N GLY A 42 17.75 -44.29 9.22
CA GLY A 42 16.36 -43.81 9.27
C GLY A 42 16.01 -43.16 10.61
N GLY A 43 16.43 -43.76 11.73
CA GLY A 43 16.27 -43.21 13.07
C GLY A 43 17.02 -41.90 13.29
N ALA A 44 18.25 -41.79 12.79
CA ALA A 44 19.04 -40.56 12.86
C ALA A 44 18.42 -39.44 12.00
N TYR A 45 17.99 -39.75 10.77
CA TYR A 45 17.32 -38.80 9.88
C TYR A 45 16.01 -38.29 10.47
N MET A 46 15.18 -39.18 11.03
CA MET A 46 13.94 -38.80 11.70
C MET A 46 14.17 -37.91 12.92
N ARG A 47 15.22 -38.15 13.71
CA ARG A 47 15.59 -37.30 14.84
C ARG A 47 16.06 -35.93 14.38
N VAL A 48 16.92 -35.84 13.37
CA VAL A 48 17.37 -34.55 12.81
C VAL A 48 16.20 -33.78 12.20
N ALA A 49 15.33 -34.45 11.44
CA ALA A 49 14.11 -33.85 10.88
C ALA A 49 13.10 -33.42 11.95
N SER A 50 13.05 -34.10 13.11
CA SER A 50 12.23 -33.68 14.26
C SER A 50 12.83 -32.49 15.01
N MET A 51 14.16 -32.42 15.14
CA MET A 51 14.87 -31.31 15.79
C MET A 51 14.79 -30.04 14.93
N ALA A 52 14.98 -30.14 13.62
CA ALA A 52 14.78 -29.03 12.68
C ALA A 52 13.32 -28.53 12.69
N ARG A 53 12.34 -29.42 12.84
CA ARG A 53 10.92 -29.05 13.05
C ARG A 53 10.68 -28.32 14.37
N ARG A 54 11.42 -28.64 15.43
CA ARG A 54 11.26 -28.03 16.76
C ARG A 54 11.82 -26.61 16.84
N GLU A 55 12.91 -26.33 16.13
CA GLU A 55 13.51 -24.99 16.06
C GLU A 55 12.63 -23.98 15.28
N SER A 56 11.90 -24.46 14.27
CA SER A 56 10.88 -23.68 13.53
C SER A 56 9.62 -23.36 14.36
N SER A 57 9.41 -24.01 15.50
CA SER A 57 8.15 -23.93 16.26
C SER A 57 8.00 -22.68 17.13
N ARG A 58 9.09 -21.96 17.45
CA ARG A 58 9.00 -20.73 18.25
C ARG A 58 8.88 -19.54 17.30
N VAL A 59 7.69 -18.94 17.25
CA VAL A 59 7.52 -17.65 16.56
C VAL A 59 8.51 -16.67 17.18
N SER A 60 9.46 -16.19 16.38
CA SER A 60 10.46 -15.24 16.85
C SER A 60 9.77 -13.97 17.32
N ILE A 61 10.03 -13.54 18.57
CA ILE A 61 9.50 -12.28 19.09
C ILE A 61 9.84 -11.09 18.19
N ARG A 62 11.00 -11.17 17.50
CA ARG A 62 11.42 -10.18 16.51
C ARG A 62 10.46 -10.09 15.32
N LEU A 63 9.89 -11.21 14.89
CA LEU A 63 8.92 -11.27 13.80
C LEU A 63 7.57 -10.67 14.20
N MET A 64 7.10 -10.96 15.42
CA MET A 64 5.87 -10.31 15.91
C MET A 64 6.07 -8.80 16.09
N LEU A 65 7.23 -8.39 16.60
CA LEU A 65 7.56 -6.97 16.75
C LEU A 65 7.61 -6.25 15.40
N SER A 66 8.16 -6.86 14.35
CA SER A 66 8.15 -6.23 13.02
C SER A 66 6.73 -6.01 12.49
N TYR A 67 5.81 -6.98 12.67
CA TYR A 67 4.42 -6.80 12.26
C TYR A 67 3.68 -5.70 13.03
N VAL A 68 3.95 -5.58 14.33
CA VAL A 68 3.38 -4.49 15.13
C VAL A 68 3.92 -3.13 14.66
N LEU A 69 5.23 -3.05 14.38
CA LEU A 69 5.83 -1.84 13.83
C LEU A 69 5.26 -1.48 12.45
N ASP A 70 5.01 -2.46 11.58
CA ASP A 70 4.38 -2.24 10.28
C ASP A 70 2.99 -1.60 10.43
N TRP A 71 2.15 -2.12 11.35
CA TRP A 71 0.85 -1.51 11.65
C TRP A 71 0.96 -0.09 12.22
N ILE A 72 1.93 0.16 13.11
CA ILE A 72 2.18 1.50 13.63
C ILE A 72 2.55 2.46 12.50
N ILE A 73 3.40 2.03 11.56
CA ILE A 73 3.78 2.84 10.39
C ILE A 73 2.57 3.10 9.50
N ILE A 74 1.74 2.09 9.22
CA ILE A 74 0.53 2.24 8.39
C ILE A 74 -0.44 3.24 9.03
N ILE A 75 -0.76 3.05 10.31
CA ILE A 75 -1.68 3.93 11.04
C ILE A 75 -1.09 5.34 11.16
N GLY A 76 0.20 5.45 11.44
CA GLY A 76 0.91 6.73 11.50
C GLY A 76 0.88 7.47 10.16
N ALA A 77 1.18 6.79 9.06
CA ALA A 77 1.12 7.36 7.71
C ALA A 77 -0.30 7.83 7.35
N ALA A 78 -1.32 7.02 7.66
CA ALA A 78 -2.71 7.40 7.45
C ALA A 78 -3.10 8.63 8.28
N ALA A 79 -2.73 8.66 9.58
CA ALA A 79 -3.01 9.77 10.47
C ALA A 79 -2.32 11.07 10.02
N ILE A 80 -1.05 10.99 9.61
CA ILE A 80 -0.33 12.14 9.04
C ILE A 80 -1.02 12.62 7.77
N GLY A 81 -1.43 11.71 6.87
CA GLY A 81 -2.16 12.08 5.66
C GLY A 81 -3.47 12.81 5.95
N VAL A 82 -4.24 12.36 6.94
CA VAL A 82 -5.45 13.07 7.41
C VAL A 82 -5.10 14.44 7.99
N GLY A 83 -4.07 14.53 8.82
CA GLY A 83 -3.60 15.79 9.41
C GLY A 83 -3.16 16.81 8.34
N LEU A 84 -2.46 16.36 7.29
CA LEU A 84 -2.12 17.21 6.15
C LEU A 84 -3.39 17.76 5.47
N GLY A 85 -4.47 17.01 5.40
CA GLY A 85 -5.75 17.47 4.84
C GLY A 85 -6.39 18.66 5.56
N GLU A 86 -6.01 18.95 6.80
CA GLU A 86 -6.54 20.09 7.57
C GLU A 86 -5.65 21.34 7.47
N ILE A 87 -4.41 21.20 6.98
CA ILE A 87 -3.46 22.32 6.87
C ILE A 87 -3.69 23.10 5.57
N SER A 88 -3.86 24.42 5.64
CA SER A 88 -4.03 25.28 4.46
C SER A 88 -2.96 24.98 3.39
N PRO A 89 -3.35 24.73 2.13
CA PRO A 89 -2.41 24.46 1.06
C PRO A 89 -1.67 25.74 0.65
N ASN A 90 -0.61 25.57 -0.14
CA ASN A 90 0.02 26.68 -0.85
C ASN A 90 -1.00 27.28 -1.85
N LYS A 91 -1.25 28.59 -1.79
CA LYS A 91 -2.25 29.24 -2.67
C LYS A 91 -1.55 29.96 -3.81
N ARG A 92 -1.48 29.31 -4.98
CA ARG A 92 -0.91 29.92 -6.19
C ARG A 92 -1.78 31.10 -6.66
N PRO A 93 -1.18 32.19 -7.16
CA PRO A 93 -1.92 33.27 -7.81
C PRO A 93 -2.72 32.75 -8.99
N ILE A 94 -3.95 33.26 -9.15
CA ILE A 94 -4.88 32.86 -10.22
C ILE A 94 -5.23 34.08 -11.07
N SER A 95 -5.67 33.86 -12.31
CA SER A 95 -6.21 34.95 -13.13
C SER A 95 -7.73 34.86 -13.16
N LEU A 96 -8.40 35.98 -12.86
CA LEU A 96 -9.87 36.05 -12.84
C LEU A 96 -10.49 36.04 -14.25
N SER A 97 -9.72 36.36 -15.28
CA SER A 97 -10.18 36.34 -16.67
C SER A 97 -10.03 34.98 -17.35
N ASN A 98 -9.51 33.97 -16.63
CA ASN A 98 -9.33 32.64 -17.21
C ASN A 98 -10.65 31.83 -17.15
N PRO A 99 -11.26 31.49 -18.31
CA PRO A 99 -12.51 30.74 -18.34
C PRO A 99 -12.39 29.31 -17.77
N GLU A 100 -11.19 28.71 -17.81
CA GLU A 100 -10.97 27.36 -17.26
C GLU A 100 -11.13 27.28 -15.74
N LEU A 101 -11.10 28.43 -15.05
CA LEU A 101 -11.23 28.55 -13.60
C LEU A 101 -12.62 29.01 -13.15
N SER A 102 -13.52 29.24 -14.09
CA SER A 102 -14.83 29.85 -13.88
C SER A 102 -15.99 28.83 -13.93
N TYR A 103 -15.72 27.54 -13.76
CA TYR A 103 -16.77 26.53 -13.72
C TYR A 103 -17.62 26.66 -12.44
N PRO A 104 -18.91 26.30 -12.49
CA PRO A 104 -19.77 26.29 -11.30
C PRO A 104 -19.31 25.24 -10.29
N ASP A 105 -19.42 25.57 -9.01
CA ASP A 105 -19.15 24.64 -7.89
C ASP A 105 -20.25 23.57 -7.87
N ASN A 106 -19.87 22.34 -8.21
CA ASN A 106 -20.75 21.19 -8.16
C ASN A 106 -20.26 20.24 -7.06
N PRO A 107 -21.17 19.63 -6.28
CA PRO A 107 -20.79 18.64 -5.30
C PRO A 107 -20.16 17.41 -5.98
N ASP A 108 -19.24 16.74 -5.27
CA ASP A 108 -18.62 15.52 -5.75
C ASP A 108 -19.68 14.42 -6.02
N THR A 109 -19.66 13.84 -7.22
CA THR A 109 -20.58 12.75 -7.60
C THR A 109 -20.44 11.53 -6.71
N VAL A 110 -19.23 11.25 -6.22
CA VAL A 110 -18.92 10.12 -5.33
C VAL A 110 -18.20 10.66 -4.11
N THR A 111 -18.73 10.36 -2.93
CA THR A 111 -18.11 10.80 -1.68
C THR A 111 -16.85 10.00 -1.37
N ILE A 112 -15.90 10.65 -0.71
CA ILE A 112 -14.64 10.02 -0.30
C ILE A 112 -14.86 8.78 0.59
N ALA A 113 -15.92 8.78 1.41
CA ALA A 113 -16.28 7.65 2.26
C ALA A 113 -16.66 6.41 1.44
N VAL A 114 -17.42 6.58 0.34
CA VAL A 114 -17.77 5.47 -0.55
C VAL A 114 -16.52 4.89 -1.20
N VAL A 115 -15.61 5.74 -1.67
CA VAL A 115 -14.33 5.28 -2.24
C VAL A 115 -13.52 4.49 -1.21
N ILE A 116 -13.41 4.98 0.03
CA ILE A 116 -12.68 4.25 1.07
C ILE A 116 -13.31 2.88 1.35
N ILE A 117 -14.63 2.82 1.49
CA ILE A 117 -15.34 1.56 1.78
C ILE A 117 -15.19 0.57 0.63
N VAL A 118 -15.35 1.02 -0.61
CA VAL A 118 -15.29 0.12 -1.78
C VAL A 118 -13.85 -0.32 -2.05
N SER A 119 -12.90 0.63 -2.09
CA SER A 119 -11.50 0.35 -2.44
C SER A 119 -10.73 -0.37 -1.33
N LEU A 120 -11.15 -0.30 -0.08
CA LEU A 120 -10.55 -1.08 1.00
C LEU A 120 -11.36 -2.36 1.28
N GLY A 121 -12.68 -2.28 1.29
CA GLY A 121 -13.56 -3.39 1.65
C GLY A 121 -13.61 -4.49 0.59
N ALA A 122 -13.78 -4.15 -0.69
CA ALA A 122 -13.87 -5.17 -1.73
C ALA A 122 -12.55 -5.95 -1.90
N PRO A 123 -11.37 -5.31 -1.98
CA PRO A 123 -10.09 -6.02 -2.03
C PRO A 123 -9.79 -6.80 -0.74
N ALA A 124 -10.11 -6.25 0.44
CA ALA A 124 -9.94 -6.98 1.69
C ALA A 124 -10.78 -8.27 1.75
N ALA A 125 -12.03 -8.21 1.27
CA ALA A 125 -12.91 -9.36 1.17
C ALA A 125 -12.40 -10.37 0.12
N ILE A 126 -11.93 -9.90 -1.04
CA ILE A 126 -11.32 -10.77 -2.06
C ILE A 126 -10.10 -11.48 -1.50
N ILE A 127 -9.18 -10.76 -0.84
CA ILE A 127 -7.99 -11.35 -0.20
C ILE A 127 -8.41 -12.42 0.80
N PHE A 128 -9.38 -12.11 1.67
CA PHE A 128 -9.88 -13.07 2.66
C PHE A 128 -10.45 -14.35 2.01
N LEU A 129 -11.31 -14.20 1.00
CA LEU A 129 -11.91 -15.33 0.28
C LEU A 129 -10.87 -16.15 -0.47
N VAL A 130 -9.92 -15.49 -1.14
CA VAL A 130 -8.82 -16.15 -1.86
C VAL A 130 -7.91 -16.91 -0.89
N SER A 131 -7.53 -16.31 0.25
CA SER A 131 -6.74 -16.97 1.29
C SER A 131 -7.49 -18.15 1.91
N LEU A 132 -8.82 -18.12 2.00
CA LEU A 132 -9.61 -19.25 2.49
C LEU A 132 -9.79 -20.36 1.46
N ILE A 133 -9.95 -20.05 0.18
CA ILE A 133 -10.30 -21.02 -0.87
C ILE A 133 -9.05 -21.63 -1.51
N LEU A 134 -8.08 -20.80 -1.92
CA LEU A 134 -6.92 -21.26 -2.72
C LEU A 134 -5.75 -21.82 -1.89
N VAL A 135 -5.75 -21.56 -0.58
CA VAL A 135 -4.73 -22.09 0.35
C VAL A 135 -5.40 -23.18 1.19
N PRO A 136 -4.88 -24.41 1.30
CA PRO A 136 -3.63 -24.92 0.77
C PRO A 136 -3.75 -25.21 -0.73
N GLY A 137 -2.72 -24.85 -1.49
CA GLY A 137 -2.69 -25.13 -2.93
C GLY A 137 -2.75 -26.64 -3.23
N PRO A 138 -3.09 -27.04 -4.47
CA PRO A 138 -3.28 -28.44 -4.85
C PRO A 138 -2.05 -29.34 -4.63
N SER A 139 -0.87 -28.74 -4.52
CA SER A 139 0.42 -29.44 -4.40
C SER A 139 0.78 -29.88 -2.97
N VAL A 140 -0.08 -29.66 -1.97
CA VAL A 140 0.21 -30.03 -0.57
C VAL A 140 -0.14 -31.50 -0.31
N PRO A 141 0.82 -32.34 0.15
CA PRO A 141 0.54 -33.75 0.43
C PRO A 141 -0.45 -33.92 1.58
N ALA A 142 -1.32 -34.92 1.48
CA ALA A 142 -2.38 -35.20 2.46
C ALA A 142 -1.88 -35.56 3.87
N SER A 143 -0.57 -35.80 4.04
CA SER A 143 0.08 -36.12 5.31
C SER A 143 0.35 -34.89 6.20
N VAL A 144 0.09 -33.66 5.73
CA VAL A 144 0.34 -32.44 6.50
C VAL A 144 -0.77 -32.22 7.54
N PRO A 145 -0.43 -31.91 8.81
CA PRO A 145 -1.42 -31.66 9.84
C PRO A 145 -2.24 -30.40 9.54
N LYS A 146 -3.57 -30.47 9.80
CA LYS A 146 -4.53 -29.38 9.58
C LYS A 146 -4.14 -28.07 10.27
N SER A 147 -3.43 -28.14 11.39
CA SER A 147 -2.96 -26.95 12.14
C SER A 147 -1.94 -26.12 11.37
N LEU A 148 -1.04 -26.75 10.61
CA LEU A 148 -0.05 -26.04 9.78
C LEU A 148 -0.72 -25.39 8.57
N ILE A 149 -1.73 -26.04 8.01
CA ILE A 149 -2.55 -25.50 6.91
C ILE A 149 -3.30 -24.25 7.38
N TRP A 150 -3.95 -24.29 8.54
CA TRP A 150 -4.63 -23.13 9.11
C TRP A 150 -3.68 -21.99 9.44
N ARG A 151 -2.52 -22.29 10.00
CA ARG A 151 -1.48 -21.28 10.26
C ARG A 151 -1.02 -20.61 8.96
N ARG A 152 -0.92 -21.36 7.86
CA ARG A 152 -0.60 -20.80 6.54
C ARG A 152 -1.72 -19.92 6.00
N LYS A 153 -2.98 -20.36 6.05
CA LYS A 153 -4.16 -19.56 5.63
C LYS A 153 -4.21 -18.21 6.35
N LEU A 154 -4.08 -18.23 7.69
CA LEU A 154 -4.11 -17.03 8.51
C LEU A 154 -2.94 -16.10 8.20
N TRP A 155 -1.76 -16.67 7.95
CA TRP A 155 -0.58 -15.87 7.60
C TRP A 155 -0.74 -15.18 6.25
N GLU A 156 -1.18 -15.88 5.20
CA GLU A 156 -1.42 -15.30 3.86
C GLU A 156 -2.51 -14.21 3.91
N TRP A 157 -3.55 -14.41 4.70
CA TRP A 157 -4.59 -13.41 4.91
C TRP A 157 -4.04 -12.14 5.58
N PHE A 158 -3.30 -12.32 6.69
CA PHE A 158 -2.74 -11.21 7.44
C PHE A 158 -1.72 -10.40 6.64
N THR A 159 -0.83 -11.07 5.90
CA THR A 159 0.15 -10.38 5.03
C THR A 159 -0.52 -9.66 3.87
N GLY A 160 -1.59 -10.23 3.30
CA GLY A 160 -2.39 -9.56 2.27
C GLY A 160 -3.04 -8.26 2.77
N TRP A 161 -3.62 -8.27 3.96
CA TRP A 161 -4.21 -7.08 4.57
C TRP A 161 -3.17 -6.02 4.96
N LEU A 162 -2.00 -6.44 5.44
CA LEU A 162 -0.87 -5.53 5.67
C LEU A 162 -0.44 -4.81 4.38
N GLY A 163 -0.31 -5.56 3.28
CA GLY A 163 0.04 -4.99 1.97
C GLY A 163 -1.00 -3.98 1.47
N LEU A 164 -2.28 -4.33 1.56
CA LEU A 164 -3.40 -3.44 1.20
C LEU A 164 -3.38 -2.15 2.03
N GLY A 165 -3.23 -2.27 3.35
CA GLY A 165 -3.16 -1.14 4.27
C GLY A 165 -2.00 -0.21 3.95
N MET A 166 -0.81 -0.77 3.69
CA MET A 166 0.39 0.02 3.35
C MET A 166 0.24 0.77 2.01
N SER A 167 -0.32 0.11 0.99
CA SER A 167 -0.59 0.74 -0.31
C SER A 167 -1.56 1.93 -0.16
N CYS A 168 -2.70 1.72 0.50
CA CYS A 168 -3.70 2.77 0.71
C CYS A 168 -3.17 3.93 1.57
N ALA A 169 -2.48 3.63 2.68
CA ALA A 169 -1.96 4.66 3.59
C ALA A 169 -0.87 5.52 2.92
N SER A 170 0.05 4.90 2.16
CA SER A 170 1.08 5.63 1.44
C SER A 170 0.50 6.51 0.32
N SER A 171 -0.46 5.99 -0.46
CA SER A 171 -1.18 6.77 -1.47
C SER A 171 -1.89 7.99 -0.88
N TRP A 172 -2.55 7.81 0.28
CA TRP A 172 -3.24 8.89 0.99
C TRP A 172 -2.26 9.96 1.50
N LEU A 173 -1.16 9.54 2.11
CA LEU A 173 -0.11 10.43 2.61
C LEU A 173 0.51 11.26 1.47
N ILE A 174 0.92 10.60 0.39
CA ILE A 174 1.55 11.25 -0.77
C ILE A 174 0.57 12.21 -1.44
N THR A 175 -0.67 11.79 -1.66
CA THR A 175 -1.69 12.63 -2.31
C THR A 175 -1.98 13.88 -1.48
N SER A 176 -2.17 13.73 -0.17
CA SER A 176 -2.44 14.86 0.73
C SER A 176 -1.24 15.81 0.83
N GLY A 177 -0.02 15.28 0.89
CA GLY A 177 1.20 16.08 0.86
C GLY A 177 1.36 16.87 -0.45
N LEU A 178 1.18 16.20 -1.60
CA LEU A 178 1.28 16.87 -2.91
C LEU A 178 0.20 17.94 -3.10
N LYS A 179 -1.02 17.71 -2.64
CA LYS A 179 -2.09 18.72 -2.68
C LYS A 179 -1.67 20.00 -1.97
N ASN A 180 -1.05 19.89 -0.80
CA ASN A 180 -0.62 21.06 -0.02
C ASN A 180 0.63 21.74 -0.59
N LEU A 181 1.59 20.97 -1.10
CA LEU A 181 2.83 21.50 -1.69
C LEU A 181 2.57 22.18 -3.03
N VAL A 182 1.82 21.50 -3.90
CA VAL A 182 1.54 21.99 -5.24
C VAL A 182 0.55 23.14 -5.13
N GLY A 183 -0.62 22.96 -4.52
CA GLY A 183 -1.57 24.07 -4.42
C GLY A 183 -2.17 24.46 -5.77
N LYS A 184 -2.46 23.47 -6.63
CA LYS A 184 -3.00 23.73 -7.97
C LYS A 184 -4.49 24.14 -7.85
N PRO A 185 -4.91 25.26 -8.46
CA PRO A 185 -6.30 25.69 -8.44
C PRO A 185 -7.18 24.71 -9.21
N ARG A 186 -8.38 24.43 -8.67
CA ARG A 186 -9.43 23.66 -9.34
C ARG A 186 -10.14 24.51 -10.42
N PRO A 187 -10.82 23.86 -11.38
CA PRO A 187 -11.59 24.57 -12.41
C PRO A 187 -12.76 25.42 -11.88
N ASP A 188 -13.19 25.19 -10.64
CA ASP A 188 -14.28 25.88 -9.95
C ASP A 188 -13.78 26.85 -8.85
N VAL A 189 -12.48 27.16 -8.85
CA VAL A 189 -11.86 27.99 -7.79
C VAL A 189 -12.45 29.39 -7.72
N ILE A 190 -12.85 30.01 -8.85
CA ILE A 190 -13.44 31.36 -8.86
C ILE A 190 -14.82 31.34 -8.20
N ALA A 191 -15.63 30.32 -8.48
CA ALA A 191 -16.94 30.14 -7.87
C ALA A 191 -16.85 29.96 -6.35
N ARG A 192 -15.83 29.23 -5.85
CA ARG A 192 -15.58 29.07 -4.41
C ARG A 192 -14.99 30.32 -3.74
N CYS A 193 -14.12 31.04 -4.45
CA CYS A 193 -13.39 32.22 -3.96
C CYS A 193 -14.31 33.43 -3.76
N ILE A 194 -15.28 33.65 -4.65
CA ILE A 194 -16.16 34.84 -4.67
C ILE A 194 -15.29 36.12 -4.59
N PRO A 195 -14.55 36.45 -5.65
CA PRO A 195 -13.57 37.54 -5.61
C PRO A 195 -14.24 38.92 -5.53
N ASP A 196 -13.69 39.80 -4.70
CA ASP A 196 -14.07 41.22 -4.70
C ASP A 196 -13.37 41.97 -5.84
N LEU A 197 -14.13 42.26 -6.91
CA LEU A 197 -13.62 42.95 -8.09
C LEU A 197 -13.18 44.40 -7.80
N SER A 198 -13.63 45.01 -6.70
CA SER A 198 -13.20 46.37 -6.32
C SER A 198 -11.76 46.42 -5.81
N GLN A 199 -11.21 45.29 -5.34
CA GLN A 199 -9.89 45.19 -4.71
C GLN A 199 -8.82 44.56 -5.61
N ILE A 200 -9.07 44.41 -6.91
CA ILE A 200 -8.13 43.75 -7.85
C ILE A 200 -6.75 44.40 -7.82
N SER A 201 -6.68 45.73 -7.76
CA SER A 201 -5.42 46.49 -7.73
C SER A 201 -4.57 46.22 -6.49
N LYS A 202 -5.20 45.86 -5.36
CA LYS A 202 -4.52 45.58 -4.10
C LYS A 202 -3.89 44.19 -4.05
N TYR A 203 -4.50 43.22 -4.72
CA TYR A 203 -4.11 41.80 -4.70
C TYR A 203 -3.42 41.34 -5.98
N ALA A 204 -3.21 42.24 -6.94
CA ALA A 204 -2.48 41.98 -8.18
C ALA A 204 -0.99 41.71 -7.88
N VAL A 205 -0.51 40.55 -8.34
CA VAL A 205 0.89 40.10 -8.17
C VAL A 205 1.70 40.31 -9.45
N ALA A 206 1.10 40.07 -10.62
CA ALA A 206 1.75 40.21 -11.92
C ALA A 206 0.73 40.42 -13.05
N GLY A 207 1.13 41.13 -14.10
CA GLY A 207 0.34 41.35 -15.32
C GLY A 207 1.19 42.05 -16.39
N ILE A 208 0.88 41.83 -17.68
CA ILE A 208 1.60 42.46 -18.80
C ILE A 208 1.03 43.87 -19.00
N PRO A 209 1.77 44.96 -18.73
CA PRO A 209 1.24 46.33 -18.77
C PRO A 209 0.91 46.82 -20.19
N ALA A 210 1.36 46.12 -21.22
CA ALA A 210 1.36 46.59 -22.61
C ALA A 210 0.05 46.33 -23.38
N VAL A 211 -0.90 45.57 -22.83
CA VAL A 211 -2.19 45.34 -23.50
C VAL A 211 -3.32 45.92 -22.66
N ARG A 212 -3.67 47.17 -22.98
CA ARG A 212 -4.89 47.82 -22.52
C ARG A 212 -6.07 46.95 -23.01
N ASP A 213 -7.01 46.63 -22.11
CA ASP A 213 -8.17 45.72 -22.27
C ASP A 213 -7.96 44.19 -22.17
N THR A 214 -6.74 43.67 -22.00
CA THR A 214 -6.53 42.20 -21.84
C THR A 214 -5.52 41.83 -20.76
N THR A 215 -5.35 42.68 -19.75
CA THR A 215 -4.38 42.43 -18.68
C THR A 215 -4.80 41.19 -17.88
N VAL A 216 -4.18 40.04 -18.20
CA VAL A 216 -4.18 38.82 -17.39
C VAL A 216 -3.49 39.19 -16.08
N THR A 217 -4.27 39.76 -15.16
CA THR A 217 -3.81 40.12 -13.82
C THR A 217 -3.89 38.87 -12.97
N LEU A 218 -2.75 38.40 -12.50
CA LEU A 218 -2.65 37.35 -11.49
C LEU A 218 -2.95 37.97 -10.14
N VAL A 219 -3.98 37.47 -9.47
CA VAL A 219 -4.40 37.88 -8.13
C VAL A 219 -4.06 36.81 -7.12
N THR A 220 -3.66 37.23 -5.91
CA THR A 220 -3.48 36.31 -4.79
C THR A 220 -4.83 35.88 -4.20
N ALA A 221 -4.86 34.76 -3.47
CA ALA A 221 -6.07 34.24 -2.84
C ALA A 221 -6.66 35.16 -1.74
N GLY A 222 -5.95 36.22 -1.34
CA GLY A 222 -6.46 37.23 -0.40
C GLY A 222 -7.61 38.09 -0.94
N ILE A 223 -7.93 38.01 -2.24
CA ILE A 223 -9.08 38.68 -2.86
C ILE A 223 -10.42 37.96 -2.59
N CYS A 224 -10.36 36.72 -2.13
CA CYS A 224 -11.53 35.88 -1.90
C CYS A 224 -12.32 36.37 -0.68
N THR A 225 -13.64 36.52 -0.83
CA THR A 225 -14.54 36.96 0.25
C THR A 225 -15.25 35.81 0.96
N GLN A 226 -14.97 34.57 0.54
CA GLN A 226 -15.52 33.36 1.11
C GLN A 226 -15.26 33.27 2.63
N LYS A 227 -16.33 32.99 3.40
CA LYS A 227 -16.26 32.86 4.87
C LYS A 227 -15.80 31.48 5.32
N ASP A 228 -16.07 30.45 4.53
CA ASP A 228 -15.63 29.09 4.81
C ASP A 228 -14.19 28.86 4.31
N ALA A 229 -13.25 28.82 5.26
CA ALA A 229 -11.84 28.56 4.98
C ALA A 229 -11.60 27.15 4.39
N LYS A 230 -12.40 26.14 4.77
CA LYS A 230 -12.25 24.77 4.24
C LYS A 230 -12.66 24.70 2.78
N LEU A 231 -13.78 25.34 2.43
CA LEU A 231 -14.25 25.44 1.05
C LEU A 231 -13.24 26.22 0.19
N LEU A 232 -12.68 27.31 0.73
CA LEU A 232 -11.65 28.09 0.04
C LEU A 232 -10.38 27.25 -0.19
N ASP A 233 -9.89 26.56 0.84
CA ASP A 233 -8.68 25.74 0.76
C ASP A 233 -8.83 24.57 -0.21
N ASP A 234 -10.02 23.97 -0.29
CA ASP A 234 -10.30 22.89 -1.23
C ASP A 234 -10.20 23.35 -2.70
N GLY A 235 -10.45 24.64 -2.96
CA GLY A 235 -10.24 25.29 -4.25
C GLY A 235 -8.81 25.23 -4.76
N TRP A 236 -7.80 25.13 -3.89
CA TRP A 236 -6.37 24.99 -4.24
C TRP A 236 -5.85 23.55 -4.11
N ARG A 237 -6.73 22.56 -3.91
CA ARG A 237 -6.35 21.14 -3.78
C ARG A 237 -6.87 20.30 -4.94
N SER A 238 -6.54 20.70 -6.16
CA SER A 238 -7.00 20.01 -7.37
C SER A 238 -6.21 18.77 -7.74
N TRP A 239 -4.90 18.76 -7.44
CA TRP A 239 -3.97 17.77 -7.95
C TRP A 239 -3.06 17.24 -6.84
N PRO A 240 -2.84 15.92 -6.76
CA PRO A 240 -3.52 14.85 -7.51
C PRO A 240 -4.93 14.53 -6.95
N SER A 241 -5.74 13.78 -7.71
CA SER A 241 -7.10 13.39 -7.28
C SER A 241 -7.06 12.37 -6.15
N GLY A 242 -7.67 12.69 -5.02
CA GLY A 242 -7.75 11.78 -3.86
C GLY A 242 -8.55 10.51 -4.17
N HIS A 243 -9.70 10.66 -4.84
CA HIS A 243 -10.56 9.55 -5.23
C HIS A 243 -9.83 8.57 -6.16
N SER A 244 -9.12 9.09 -7.18
CA SER A 244 -8.42 8.26 -8.16
C SER A 244 -7.19 7.58 -7.55
N SER A 245 -6.37 8.31 -6.79
CA SER A 245 -5.18 7.76 -6.14
C SER A 245 -5.52 6.68 -5.11
N PHE A 246 -6.57 6.88 -4.32
CA PHE A 246 -6.99 5.89 -3.32
C PHE A 246 -7.61 4.65 -3.98
N SER A 247 -8.43 4.84 -5.02
CA SER A 247 -9.00 3.72 -5.76
C SER A 247 -7.93 2.85 -6.42
N ALA A 248 -6.92 3.47 -7.02
CA ALA A 248 -5.81 2.77 -7.65
C ALA A 248 -4.86 2.07 -6.65
N ALA A 249 -4.84 2.52 -5.39
CA ALA A 249 -4.01 1.89 -4.35
C ALA A 249 -4.69 0.68 -3.71
N GLY A 250 -6.03 0.66 -3.70
CA GLY A 250 -6.83 -0.41 -3.10
C GLY A 250 -7.13 -1.57 -4.05
N LEU A 251 -7.46 -1.28 -5.31
CA LEU A 251 -7.79 -2.27 -6.35
C LEU A 251 -6.54 -2.86 -7.02
#